data_AF-A0ABC8B4P5-F1
#
_entry.id   AF-A0ABC8B4P5-F1
#
_cell.length_a   1.000
_cell.length_b   1.000
_cell.length_c   1.000
_cell.angle_alpha   90.00
_cell.angle_beta   90.00
_cell.angle_gamma   90.00
#
_symmetry.space_group_name_H-M   'P 1'
#
loop_
_entity.id
_entity.type
_entity.pdbx_description
1 polymer ?
#
loop_
_entity_poly.entity_id
_entity_poly.type
_entity_poly.pdbx_seq_one_letter_code
_entity_poly.pdbx_strand_id
1 'polypeptide(L)'
;MGGGAIGADECGRRWEAWGFGEVAAAFGEFEWDVVGWGMVWDYADAGDHPELHQTWMRDPSSGRYHLDVFREPHEGDRWICRRDCSITLPYAELIEVGAAGIPYVIPEAALLFKAEAVRPKDQGDFERTVPLLPRYRVARLTEWITRVHPPHIWLDVLGA
;
A
#
# COMPACT_ATOMS: atom_id res chain seq x y z
N MET A 1 1.29 26.39 -3.60
CA MET A 1 -0.12 26.37 -3.17
C MET A 1 -0.32 25.11 -2.37
N GLY A 2 -0.35 25.22 -1.04
CA GLY A 2 -0.51 24.08 -0.15
C GLY A 2 -1.95 23.63 -0.18
N GLY A 3 -2.23 22.50 -0.84
CA GLY A 3 -3.50 21.80 -0.69
C GLY A 3 -3.61 21.36 0.77
N GLY A 4 -4.74 21.70 1.41
CA GLY A 4 -5.03 21.25 2.76
C GLY A 4 -5.11 19.72 2.83
N ALA A 5 -5.07 19.18 4.06
CA ALA A 5 -5.25 17.75 4.29
C ALA A 5 -6.56 17.26 3.63
N ILE A 6 -6.42 16.28 2.73
CA ILE A 6 -7.52 15.69 1.97
C ILE A 6 -8.38 14.85 2.92
N GLY A 7 -9.67 15.16 3.01
CA GLY A 7 -10.62 14.42 3.85
C GLY A 7 -10.95 13.03 3.30
N ALA A 8 -11.46 12.12 4.15
CA ALA A 8 -11.80 10.73 3.76
C ALA A 8 -12.75 10.65 2.54
N ASP A 9 -13.74 11.54 2.46
CA ASP A 9 -14.67 11.62 1.32
C ASP A 9 -13.99 12.08 0.02
N GLU A 10 -12.95 12.91 0.13
CA GLU A 10 -12.15 13.34 -1.01
C GLU A 10 -11.15 12.26 -1.44
N CYS A 11 -10.68 11.44 -0.50
CA CYS A 11 -9.88 10.26 -0.80
C CYS A 11 -10.68 9.20 -1.57
N GLY A 12 -11.93 8.94 -1.15
CA GLY A 12 -12.85 8.06 -1.88
C GLY A 12 -13.18 8.55 -3.31
N ARG A 13 -13.20 9.88 -3.54
CA ARG A 13 -13.36 10.47 -4.88
C ARG A 13 -12.09 10.44 -5.74
N ARG A 14 -10.91 10.35 -5.11
CA ARG A 14 -9.61 10.15 -5.77
C ARG A 14 -9.29 8.67 -6.01
N TRP A 15 -10.27 7.80 -5.83
CA TRP A 15 -10.38 6.56 -6.61
C TRP A 15 -10.61 6.93 -8.08
N GLU A 16 -9.64 7.57 -8.71
CA GLU A 16 -9.47 7.37 -10.14
C GLU A 16 -9.01 5.93 -10.25
N ALA A 17 -9.92 5.06 -10.67
CA ALA A 17 -9.64 3.67 -11.00
C ALA A 17 -8.56 3.65 -12.09
N TRP A 18 -7.29 3.78 -11.70
CA TRP A 18 -6.19 3.56 -12.62
C TRP A 18 -6.16 2.11 -12.99
N GLY A 19 -5.95 1.88 -14.28
CA GLY A 19 -4.93 0.98 -14.81
C GLY A 19 -5.07 -0.50 -14.49
N PHE A 20 -5.96 -0.91 -13.58
CA PHE A 20 -6.18 -2.32 -13.32
C PHE A 20 -6.71 -2.99 -14.58
N GLY A 21 -7.50 -2.28 -15.40
CA GLY A 21 -7.85 -2.76 -16.74
C GLY A 21 -6.64 -3.02 -17.63
N GLU A 22 -5.58 -2.22 -17.55
CA GLU A 22 -4.33 -2.44 -18.30
C GLU A 22 -3.54 -3.62 -17.73
N VAL A 23 -3.44 -3.74 -16.41
CA VAL A 23 -2.83 -4.89 -15.73
C VAL A 23 -3.58 -6.18 -16.09
N ALA A 24 -4.90 -6.18 -15.95
CA ALA A 24 -5.76 -7.32 -16.29
C ALA A 24 -5.66 -7.67 -17.78
N ALA A 25 -5.60 -6.67 -18.68
CA ALA A 25 -5.42 -6.90 -20.11
C ALA A 25 -4.04 -7.50 -20.45
N ALA A 26 -2.99 -7.13 -19.71
CA ALA A 26 -1.66 -7.70 -19.88
C ALA A 26 -1.59 -9.18 -19.45
N PHE A 27 -2.57 -9.66 -18.68
CA PHE A 27 -2.71 -11.04 -18.19
C PHE A 27 -4.09 -11.61 -18.55
N GLY A 28 -4.51 -11.43 -19.81
CA GLY A 28 -5.87 -11.78 -20.26
C GLY A 28 -6.21 -13.28 -20.23
N GLU A 29 -5.23 -14.15 -20.00
CA GLU A 29 -5.40 -15.59 -19.78
C GLU A 29 -5.73 -15.97 -18.33
N PHE A 30 -5.65 -15.01 -17.40
CA PHE A 30 -5.93 -15.21 -15.98
C PHE A 30 -7.27 -14.58 -15.57
N GLU A 31 -7.82 -15.10 -14.47
CA GLU A 31 -9.00 -14.54 -13.81
C GLU A 31 -8.56 -13.71 -12.60
N TRP A 32 -9.43 -12.80 -12.16
CA TRP A 32 -9.12 -11.86 -11.09
C TRP A 32 -10.19 -11.92 -10.01
N ASP A 33 -9.74 -12.06 -8.77
CA ASP A 33 -10.62 -12.09 -7.61
C ASP A 33 -10.27 -10.93 -6.67
N VAL A 34 -11.27 -10.21 -6.18
CA VAL A 34 -11.11 -9.17 -5.16
C VAL A 34 -11.14 -9.84 -3.79
N VAL A 35 -10.19 -9.47 -2.93
CA VAL A 35 -10.01 -10.12 -1.63
C VAL A 35 -9.98 -9.10 -0.50
N GLY A 36 -10.71 -9.40 0.55
CA GLY A 36 -10.74 -8.59 1.77
C GLY A 36 -11.68 -9.19 2.81
N TRP A 37 -11.50 -8.81 4.06
CA TRP A 37 -12.36 -9.24 5.19
C TRP A 37 -12.52 -10.77 5.34
N GLY A 38 -11.53 -11.54 4.89
CA GLY A 38 -11.56 -13.01 4.94
C GLY A 38 -12.43 -13.65 3.85
N MET A 39 -12.84 -12.87 2.85
CA MET A 39 -13.72 -13.29 1.75
C MET A 39 -13.05 -13.02 0.39
N VAL A 40 -13.57 -13.70 -0.62
CA VAL A 40 -13.10 -13.63 -2.02
C VAL A 40 -14.33 -13.48 -2.92
N TRP A 41 -14.27 -12.52 -3.85
CA TRP A 41 -15.33 -12.24 -4.82
C TRP A 41 -14.75 -12.16 -6.23
N ASP A 42 -15.56 -12.45 -7.23
CA ASP A 42 -15.19 -12.17 -8.62
C ASP A 42 -14.95 -10.66 -8.80
N TYR A 43 -13.96 -10.30 -9.62
CA TYR A 43 -13.67 -8.90 -9.90
C TYR A 43 -14.87 -8.14 -10.49
N ALA A 44 -15.71 -8.79 -11.29
CA ALA A 44 -16.90 -8.17 -11.86
C ALA A 44 -17.91 -7.73 -10.80
N ASP A 45 -17.93 -8.39 -9.63
CA ASP A 45 -18.89 -8.11 -8.56
C ASP A 45 -18.36 -7.10 -7.53
N ALA A 46 -17.04 -7.07 -7.31
CA ALA A 46 -16.43 -6.31 -6.21
C ALA A 46 -15.27 -5.39 -6.65
N GLY A 47 -14.99 -5.30 -7.95
CA GLY A 47 -13.92 -4.49 -8.53
C GLY A 47 -14.04 -3.02 -8.17
N ASP A 48 -15.25 -2.48 -8.09
CA ASP A 48 -15.45 -1.05 -7.80
C ASP A 48 -15.62 -0.74 -6.31
N HIS A 49 -15.44 -1.74 -5.43
CA HIS A 49 -15.62 -1.54 -4.00
C HIS A 49 -14.40 -0.80 -3.40
N PRO A 50 -14.58 0.44 -2.89
CA PRO A 50 -13.46 1.35 -2.60
C PRO A 50 -12.57 0.93 -1.42
N GLU A 51 -13.04 0.04 -0.56
CA GLU A 51 -12.33 -0.45 0.62
C GLU A 51 -11.67 -1.83 0.43
N LEU A 52 -11.91 -2.48 -0.71
CA LEU A 52 -11.28 -3.75 -1.07
C LEU A 52 -10.09 -3.48 -1.99
N HIS A 53 -8.91 -3.35 -1.41
CA HIS A 53 -7.73 -2.90 -2.15
C HIS A 53 -6.91 -4.01 -2.80
N GLN A 54 -7.09 -5.28 -2.41
CA GLN A 54 -6.31 -6.39 -2.96
C GLN A 54 -7.08 -7.08 -4.07
N THR A 55 -6.39 -7.37 -5.17
CA THR A 55 -6.91 -8.16 -6.27
C THR A 55 -5.90 -9.23 -6.65
N TRP A 56 -6.32 -10.48 -6.54
CA TRP A 56 -5.46 -11.64 -6.75
C TRP A 56 -5.68 -12.21 -8.15
N MET A 57 -4.58 -12.50 -8.84
CA MET A 57 -4.58 -13.14 -10.15
C MET A 57 -4.62 -14.65 -9.98
N ARG A 58 -5.66 -15.30 -10.50
CA ARG A 58 -5.90 -16.74 -10.43
C ARG A 58 -5.76 -17.38 -11.80
N ASP A 59 -5.03 -18.48 -11.86
CA ASP A 59 -4.97 -19.37 -13.02
C ASP A 59 -6.28 -20.18 -13.10
N PRO A 60 -7.11 -20.01 -14.14
CA PRO A 60 -8.37 -20.75 -14.27
C PRO A 60 -8.16 -22.26 -14.49
N SER A 61 -6.99 -22.68 -14.99
CA SER A 61 -6.71 -24.09 -15.25
C SER A 61 -6.36 -24.87 -13.98
N SER A 62 -5.76 -24.20 -12.98
CA SER A 62 -5.24 -24.84 -11.78
C SER A 62 -5.86 -24.32 -10.47
N GLY A 63 -6.54 -23.18 -10.50
CA GLY A 63 -7.05 -22.46 -9.34
C GLY A 63 -5.95 -21.81 -8.48
N ARG A 64 -4.70 -21.78 -8.95
CA ARG A 64 -3.58 -21.21 -8.18
C ARG A 64 -3.51 -19.70 -8.34
N TYR A 65 -3.13 -19.02 -7.26
CA TYR A 65 -2.87 -17.59 -7.27
C TYR A 65 -1.39 -17.29 -7.53
N HIS A 66 -1.13 -16.34 -8.41
CA HIS A 66 0.22 -16.01 -8.88
C HIS A 66 0.68 -14.59 -8.53
N LEU A 67 -0.26 -13.65 -8.41
CA LEU A 67 0.01 -12.24 -8.18
C LEU A 67 -1.03 -11.63 -7.25
N ASP A 68 -0.59 -10.69 -6.42
CA ASP A 68 -1.45 -9.83 -5.60
C ASP A 68 -1.19 -8.37 -6.00
N VAL A 69 -2.24 -7.67 -6.41
CA VAL A 69 -2.20 -6.28 -6.84
C VAL A 69 -2.92 -5.43 -5.79
N PHE A 70 -2.17 -4.53 -5.16
CA PHE A 70 -2.73 -3.49 -4.30
C PHE A 70 -3.17 -2.30 -5.14
N ARG A 71 -4.47 -2.01 -5.11
CA ARG A 71 -5.12 -0.87 -5.76
C ARG A 71 -5.14 0.31 -4.79
N GLU A 72 -3.99 0.96 -4.67
CA GLU A 72 -3.82 2.18 -3.87
C GLU A 72 -4.36 3.41 -4.62
N PRO A 73 -4.91 4.42 -3.93
CA PRO A 73 -5.28 5.68 -4.56
C PRO A 73 -4.02 6.49 -4.93
N HIS A 74 -4.14 7.30 -5.97
CA HIS A 74 -3.07 8.17 -6.48
C HIS A 74 -3.70 9.32 -7.30
N GLU A 75 -2.91 10.35 -7.56
CA GLU A 75 -3.27 11.47 -8.44
C GLU A 75 -2.07 11.77 -9.35
N GLY A 76 -2.23 11.53 -10.65
CA GLY A 76 -1.13 11.67 -11.62
C GLY A 76 0.06 10.78 -11.26
N ASP A 77 1.22 11.39 -11.02
CA ASP A 77 2.47 10.71 -10.64
C ASP A 77 2.65 10.56 -9.12
N ARG A 78 1.61 10.83 -8.32
CA ARG A 78 1.68 10.82 -6.85
C ARG A 78 0.81 9.75 -6.24
N TRP A 79 1.43 8.87 -5.46
CA TRP A 79 0.72 7.98 -4.55
C TRP A 79 0.05 8.75 -3.42
N ILE A 80 -1.10 8.25 -2.98
CA ILE A 80 -1.86 8.73 -1.83
C ILE A 80 -2.02 7.55 -0.86
N CYS A 81 -1.68 7.75 0.42
CA CYS A 81 -1.87 6.71 1.41
C CYS A 81 -3.37 6.55 1.72
N ARG A 82 -3.95 5.38 1.43
CA ARG A 82 -5.36 5.09 1.76
C ARG A 82 -5.71 5.20 3.25
N ARG A 83 -4.71 5.16 4.14
CA ARG A 83 -4.92 5.25 5.61
C ARG A 83 -5.03 6.69 6.10
N ASP A 84 -4.35 7.62 5.44
CA ASP A 84 -4.45 9.06 5.66
C ASP A 84 -4.02 9.78 4.38
N CYS A 85 -4.97 10.43 3.73
CA CYS A 85 -4.78 10.93 2.38
C CYS A 85 -4.02 12.28 2.35
N SER A 86 -3.65 12.82 3.51
CA SER A 86 -2.64 13.88 3.61
C SER A 86 -1.21 13.35 3.40
N ILE A 87 -0.99 12.04 3.55
CA ILE A 87 0.28 11.39 3.25
C ILE A 87 0.32 11.07 1.74
N THR A 88 1.20 11.75 1.02
CA THR A 88 1.41 11.56 -0.42
C THR A 88 2.89 11.66 -0.77
N LEU A 89 3.32 10.88 -1.77
CA LEU A 89 4.65 10.94 -2.36
C LEU A 89 4.58 10.81 -3.88
N PRO A 90 5.48 11.47 -4.64
CA PRO A 90 5.72 11.10 -6.04
C PRO A 90 6.15 9.63 -6.13
N TYR A 91 5.74 8.92 -7.18
CA TYR A 91 6.18 7.54 -7.41
C TYR A 91 7.71 7.43 -7.55
N ALA A 92 8.36 8.48 -8.06
CA ALA A 92 9.82 8.56 -8.13
C ALA A 92 10.51 8.60 -6.75
N GLU A 93 9.79 8.98 -5.69
CA GLU A 93 10.27 8.91 -4.31
C GLU A 93 9.74 7.67 -3.57
N LEU A 94 8.57 7.16 -3.94
CA LEU A 94 7.94 6.00 -3.32
C LEU A 94 8.59 4.69 -3.76
N ILE A 95 9.08 4.61 -5.00
CA ILE A 95 9.64 3.40 -5.59
C ILE A 95 11.16 3.53 -5.71
N GLU A 96 11.85 2.60 -5.07
CA GLU A 96 13.28 2.42 -5.21
C GLU A 96 13.61 1.20 -6.06
N VAL A 97 14.81 1.18 -6.61
CA VAL A 97 15.31 0.05 -7.41
C VAL A 97 16.47 -0.58 -6.68
N GLY A 98 16.33 -1.86 -6.35
CA GLY A 98 17.37 -2.61 -5.65
C GLY A 98 18.58 -2.90 -6.55
N ALA A 99 19.66 -3.42 -5.96
CA ALA A 99 20.88 -3.77 -6.71
C ALA A 99 20.66 -4.77 -7.86
N ALA A 100 19.60 -5.58 -7.78
CA ALA A 100 19.18 -6.51 -8.82
C ALA A 100 18.31 -5.88 -9.93
N GLY A 101 18.05 -4.57 -9.88
CA GLY A 101 17.16 -3.89 -10.83
C GLY A 101 15.66 -4.07 -10.54
N ILE A 102 15.30 -4.66 -9.40
CA ILE A 102 13.90 -4.93 -9.03
C ILE A 102 13.33 -3.70 -8.29
N PRO A 103 12.22 -3.11 -8.77
CA PRO A 103 11.56 -2.02 -8.08
C PRO A 103 10.85 -2.50 -6.81
N TYR A 104 10.89 -1.71 -5.74
CA TYR A 104 10.19 -1.96 -4.50
C TYR A 104 9.71 -0.65 -3.86
N VAL A 105 8.61 -0.72 -3.11
CA VAL A 105 8.10 0.42 -2.33
C VAL A 105 9.08 0.73 -1.18
N ILE A 106 9.34 2.00 -0.91
CA ILE A 106 10.23 2.40 0.19
C ILE A 106 9.82 1.74 1.51
N PRO A 107 10.80 1.35 2.36
CA PRO A 107 10.48 0.58 3.55
C PRO A 107 9.56 1.32 4.53
N GLU A 108 9.60 2.66 4.60
CA GLU A 108 8.72 3.44 5.47
C GLU A 108 7.24 3.28 5.12
N ALA A 109 6.91 3.22 3.82
CA ALA A 109 5.52 3.04 3.39
C ALA A 109 5.05 1.60 3.64
N ALA A 110 5.91 0.60 3.41
CA ALA A 110 5.62 -0.79 3.77
C ALA A 110 5.39 -0.96 5.28
N LEU A 111 6.24 -0.35 6.11
CA LEU A 111 6.10 -0.38 7.57
C LEU A 111 4.85 0.36 8.04
N LEU A 112 4.49 1.50 7.44
CA LEU A 112 3.25 2.21 7.76
C LEU A 112 2.02 1.30 7.65
N PHE A 113 1.90 0.51 6.58
CA PHE A 113 0.79 -0.44 6.44
C PHE A 113 0.84 -1.61 7.43
N LYS A 114 2.05 -2.03 7.81
CA LYS A 114 2.25 -3.13 8.78
C LYS A 114 1.94 -2.74 10.21
N ALA A 115 2.05 -1.46 10.55
CA ALA A 115 1.75 -0.90 11.87
C ALA A 115 0.28 -1.13 12.29
N GLU A 116 -0.65 -1.34 11.36
CA GLU A 116 -2.05 -1.63 11.73
C GLU A 116 -2.21 -2.94 12.51
N ALA A 117 -1.47 -3.99 12.15
CA ALA A 117 -1.70 -5.33 12.68
C ALA A 117 -0.59 -5.85 13.60
N VAL A 118 0.66 -5.40 13.39
CA VAL A 118 1.85 -5.78 14.17
C VAL A 118 1.95 -7.30 14.43
N ARG A 119 1.68 -8.12 13.40
CA ARG A 119 1.83 -9.58 13.51
C ARG A 119 3.31 -9.92 13.74
N PRO A 120 3.66 -11.14 14.21
CA PRO A 120 5.07 -11.51 14.43
C PRO A 120 5.99 -11.24 13.22
N LYS A 121 5.50 -11.46 12.00
CA LYS A 121 6.24 -11.12 10.78
C LYS A 121 6.44 -9.61 10.57
N ASP A 122 5.43 -8.80 10.92
CA ASP A 122 5.45 -7.35 10.78
C ASP A 122 6.42 -6.73 11.80
N GLN A 123 6.42 -7.24 13.03
CA GLN A 123 7.40 -6.89 14.05
C GLN A 123 8.83 -7.24 13.59
N GLY A 124 9.03 -8.45 13.07
CA GLY A 124 10.33 -8.86 12.55
C GLY A 124 10.80 -8.01 11.37
N ASP A 125 9.89 -7.58 10.50
CA ASP A 125 10.22 -6.65 9.40
C ASP A 125 10.63 -5.28 9.94
N PHE A 126 9.92 -4.74 10.93
CA PHE A 126 10.27 -3.49 11.61
C PHE A 126 11.67 -3.54 12.23
N GLU A 127 11.95 -4.55 13.04
CA GLU A 127 13.23 -4.72 13.74
C GLU A 127 14.42 -4.87 12.80
N ARG A 128 14.25 -5.54 11.66
CA ARG A 128 15.31 -5.68 10.65
C ARG A 128 15.50 -4.42 9.80
N THR A 129 14.44 -3.67 9.56
CA THR A 129 14.44 -2.56 8.62
C THR A 129 14.90 -1.26 9.27
N VAL A 130 14.39 -0.92 10.44
CA VAL A 130 14.65 0.39 11.09
C VAL A 130 16.14 0.68 11.28
N PRO A 131 17.00 -0.27 11.72
CA PRO A 131 18.43 -0.01 11.88
C PRO A 131 19.16 0.32 10.57
N LEU A 132 18.58 -0.03 9.41
CA LEU A 132 19.15 0.23 8.10
C LEU A 132 18.70 1.58 7.53
N LEU A 133 17.70 2.22 8.13
CA LEU A 133 17.15 3.47 7.64
C LEU A 133 18.00 4.67 8.08
N PRO A 134 18.34 5.61 7.18
CA PRO A 134 18.92 6.88 7.57
C PRO A 134 17.91 7.70 8.42
N ARG A 135 18.44 8.58 9.27
CA ARG A 135 17.64 9.33 10.26
C ARG A 135 16.43 10.06 9.69
N TYR A 136 16.52 10.61 8.48
CA TYR A 136 15.40 11.33 7.86
C TYR A 136 14.22 10.40 7.52
N ARG A 137 14.49 9.12 7.20
CA ARG A 137 13.45 8.12 6.93
C ARG A 137 12.81 7.60 8.21
N VAL A 138 13.63 7.40 9.25
CA VAL A 138 13.11 7.12 10.59
C VAL A 138 12.16 8.24 11.03
N ALA A 139 12.58 9.50 10.90
CA ALA A 139 11.73 10.66 11.23
C ALA A 139 10.41 10.69 10.42
N ARG A 140 10.48 10.42 9.11
CA ARG A 140 9.28 10.30 8.26
C ARG A 140 8.35 9.17 8.74
N LEU A 141 8.88 7.99 9.03
CA LEU A 141 8.09 6.87 9.54
C LEU A 141 7.46 7.20 10.89
N THR A 142 8.19 7.84 11.80
CA THR A 142 7.68 8.32 13.09
C THR A 142 6.51 9.28 12.90
N GLU A 143 6.63 10.25 11.98
CA GLU A 143 5.55 11.20 11.68
C GLU A 143 4.30 10.47 11.16
N TRP A 144 4.49 9.56 10.20
CA TRP A 144 3.37 8.82 9.59
C TRP A 144 2.67 7.91 10.60
N ILE A 145 3.40 7.14 11.41
CA ILE A 145 2.80 6.28 12.43
C ILE A 145 2.09 7.11 13.51
N THR A 146 2.69 8.23 13.95
CA THR A 146 2.06 9.14 14.92
C THR A 146 0.72 9.67 14.42
N ARG A 147 0.62 9.93 13.10
CA ARG A 147 -0.60 10.41 12.46
C ARG A 147 -1.66 9.32 12.30
N VAL A 148 -1.27 8.15 11.82
CA VAL A 148 -2.21 7.10 11.38
C VAL A 148 -2.60 6.14 12.52
N HIS A 149 -1.70 5.86 13.46
CA HIS A 149 -1.88 4.84 14.50
C HIS A 149 -1.60 5.31 15.95
N PRO A 150 -2.01 6.52 16.41
CA PRO A 150 -1.69 6.95 17.78
C PRO A 150 -2.55 6.23 18.85
N PRO A 151 -1.99 5.80 20.00
CA PRO A 151 -0.56 5.54 20.27
C PRO A 151 -0.10 4.18 19.70
N HIS A 152 1.18 4.08 19.31
CA HIS A 152 1.74 2.87 18.67
C HIS A 152 3.04 2.39 19.33
N ILE A 153 3.16 1.07 19.54
CA ILE A 153 4.32 0.46 20.23
C ILE A 153 5.67 0.73 19.55
N TRP A 154 5.68 0.91 18.23
CA TRP A 154 6.92 1.21 17.49
C TRP A 154 7.43 2.64 17.76
N LEU A 155 6.58 3.56 18.23
CA LEU A 155 7.01 4.93 18.52
C LEU A 155 8.01 4.99 19.69
N ASP A 156 7.93 4.05 20.64
CA ASP A 156 8.88 3.93 21.74
C ASP A 156 10.30 3.62 21.25
N VAL A 157 10.40 2.89 20.13
CA VAL A 157 11.68 2.54 19.49
C VAL A 157 12.14 3.65 18.53
N LEU A 158 11.22 4.24 17.79
CA LEU A 158 11.52 5.27 16.79
C LEU A 158 11.86 6.64 17.42
N GLY A 159 11.46 6.89 18.67
CA GLY A 159 11.74 8.12 19.42
C GLY A 159 13.02 8.07 20.27
N ALA A 160 13.70 6.93 20.32
CA ALA A 160 14.99 6.74 21.00
C ALA A 160 16.18 7.11 20.09
#